data_AF-A0A420IIW9-F1
#
_entry.id   AF-A0A420IIW9-F1
#
_cell.length_a   1.000
_cell.length_b   1.000
_cell.length_c   1.000
_cell.angle_alpha   90.00
_cell.angle_beta   90.00
_cell.angle_gamma   90.00
#
_symmetry.space_group_name_H-M   'P 1'
#
loop_
_entity.id
_entity.type
_entity.pdbx_description
1 polymer ?
#
loop_
_entity_poly.entity_id
_entity_poly.type
_entity_poly.pdbx_seq_one_letter_code
_entity_poly.pdbx_strand_id
1 'polypeptide(L)' 'MIPKPFGTKVGMYMDSGPHFGDQTRKFAENSGVVWCNSLVAAKTATGMVEKAVDIFQQVLRKLMKSPSKWPESVA' A
#
# COMPACT_ATOMS: atom_id res chain seq x y z
N MET A 1 -10.66 -19.20 -5.23
CA MET A 1 -10.87 -18.97 -3.79
C MET A 1 -10.29 -17.60 -3.48
N ILE A 2 -11.11 -16.59 -3.18
CA ILE A 2 -10.58 -15.26 -2.82
C ILE A 2 -9.96 -15.41 -1.43
N PRO A 3 -8.64 -15.19 -1.25
CA PRO A 3 -8.02 -15.36 0.06
C PRO A 3 -8.70 -14.43 1.07
N LYS A 4 -9.10 -14.98 2.22
CA LYS A 4 -9.61 -14.17 3.33
C LYS A 4 -8.51 -13.19 3.74
N PRO A 5 -8.83 -11.90 3.95
CA PRO A 5 -7.83 -10.95 4.40
C PRO A 5 -7.28 -11.40 5.76
N PHE A 6 -5.96 -11.34 5.90
CA PHE A 6 -5.29 -11.58 7.18
C PHE A 6 -5.54 -10.38 8.10
N GLY A 7 -6.38 -10.59 9.12
CA GLY A 7 -6.68 -9.59 10.15
C GLY A 7 -7.67 -8.50 9.71
N THR A 8 -8.14 -7.73 10.69
CA THR A 8 -9.00 -6.56 10.49
C THR A 8 -8.14 -5.30 10.48
N LYS A 9 -8.28 -4.47 9.44
CA LYS A 9 -7.58 -3.18 9.37
C LYS A 9 -8.16 -2.25 10.44
N VAL A 10 -7.34 -1.85 11.40
CA VAL A 10 -7.74 -0.91 12.46
C VAL A 10 -7.51 0.55 12.03
N GLY A 11 -6.48 0.80 11.22
CA GLY A 11 -6.18 2.13 10.70
C GLY A 11 -5.45 2.11 9.36
N MET A 12 -5.58 3.21 8.61
CA MET A 12 -4.86 3.48 7.36
C MET A 12 -4.10 4.79 7.48
N TYR A 13 -2.79 4.72 7.24
CA TYR A 13 -1.90 5.87 7.12
C TYR A 13 -1.59 6.06 5.64
N MET A 14 -2.06 7.15 5.06
CA MET A 14 -1.91 7.43 3.64
C MET A 14 -1.25 8.79 3.44
N ASP A 15 -0.45 8.91 2.39
CA ASP A 15 0.03 10.20 1.93
C ASP A 15 -1.14 11.03 1.38
N SER A 16 -1.02 12.36 1.49
CA SER A 16 -1.98 13.33 0.97
C SER A 16 -1.94 13.48 -0.57
N GLY A 17 -1.62 12.39 -1.28
CA GLY A 17 -1.55 12.36 -2.74
C GLY A 17 -2.94 12.46 -3.40
N PRO A 18 -3.02 12.94 -4.66
CA PRO A 18 -4.29 13.19 -5.34
C PRO A 18 -5.15 11.93 -5.56
N HIS A 19 -4.54 10.74 -5.50
CA HIS A 19 -5.22 9.46 -5.61
C HIS A 19 -5.94 9.02 -4.32
N PHE A 20 -5.60 9.60 -3.17
CA PHE A 20 -6.15 9.26 -1.86
C PHE A 20 -7.02 10.40 -1.32
N GLY A 21 -8.07 10.72 -2.07
CA GLY A 21 -9.02 11.77 -1.73
C GLY A 21 -10.21 11.31 -0.87
N ASP A 22 -11.21 12.18 -0.75
CA ASP A 22 -12.37 11.99 0.13
C ASP A 22 -13.15 10.71 -0.13
N GLN A 23 -13.22 10.24 -1.38
CA GLN A 23 -13.93 9.00 -1.70
C GLN A 23 -13.26 7.78 -1.05
N THR A 24 -11.92 7.70 -1.14
CA THR A 24 -11.14 6.60 -0.55
C THR A 24 -11.20 6.65 0.97
N ARG A 25 -11.14 7.85 1.55
CA ARG A 25 -11.31 8.07 2.98
C ARG A 25 -12.68 7.59 3.46
N LYS A 26 -13.77 8.03 2.84
CA LYS A 26 -15.14 7.65 3.20
C LYS A 26 -15.34 6.14 3.10
N PHE A 27 -14.79 5.50 2.07
CA PHE A 27 -14.86 4.04 1.94
C PHE A 27 -14.18 3.32 3.11
N ALA A 28 -12.99 3.77 3.52
CA ALA A 28 -12.26 3.19 4.64
C ALA A 28 -13.01 3.41 5.97
N GLU A 29 -13.48 4.63 6.23
CA GLU A 29 -14.24 4.99 7.44
C GLU A 29 -15.55 4.19 7.52
N ASN A 30 -16.28 4.03 6.42
CA ASN A 30 -17.50 3.19 6.35
C ASN A 30 -17.24 1.72 6.64
N SER A 31 -16.00 1.26 6.44
CA SER A 31 -15.56 -0.10 6.73
C SER A 31 -15.04 -0.25 8.18
N GLY A 32 -15.20 0.78 9.02
CA GLY A 32 -14.74 0.80 10.41
C GLY A 32 -13.24 1.06 10.57
N VAL A 33 -12.56 1.52 9.52
CA VAL A 33 -11.11 1.78 9.53
C VAL A 33 -10.84 3.25 9.90
N VAL A 34 -9.94 3.49 10.85
CA VAL A 34 -9.52 4.85 11.20
C VAL A 34 -8.62 5.42 10.10
N TRP A 35 -8.99 6.58 9.55
CA TRP A 35 -8.18 7.28 8.55
C TRP A 35 -7.22 8.28 9.22
N CYS A 36 -5.91 8.09 9.04
CA CYS A 36 -4.88 8.90 9.68
C CYS A 36 -4.11 9.75 8.66
N ASN A 37 -4.32 11.07 8.68
CA ASN A 37 -3.64 12.06 7.82
C ASN A 37 -2.33 12.63 8.42
N SER A 38 -1.78 12.03 9.48
CA SER A 38 -0.74 12.69 10.28
C SER A 38 0.62 12.70 9.58
N LEU A 39 1.11 13.88 9.21
CA LEU A 39 2.39 14.13 8.51
C LEU A 39 3.62 13.41 9.12
N VAL A 40 3.63 13.17 10.43
CA VAL A 40 4.79 12.56 11.12
C VAL A 40 4.68 11.03 11.15
N ALA A 41 3.51 10.49 11.50
CA ALA A 41 3.29 9.04 11.50
C ALA A 41 3.15 8.48 10.08
N ALA A 42 2.57 9.27 9.16
CA ALA A 42 2.50 8.96 7.74
C ALA A 42 3.90 8.83 7.16
N LYS A 43 4.85 9.73 7.45
CA LYS A 43 6.22 9.65 6.92
C LYS A 43 6.97 8.38 7.33
N THR A 44 6.79 7.92 8.58
CA THR A 44 7.40 6.65 9.04
C THR A 44 6.69 5.45 8.44
N ALA A 45 5.35 5.44 8.39
CA ALA A 45 4.58 4.36 7.79
C ALA A 45 4.81 4.25 6.27
N THR A 46 4.87 5.38 5.57
CA THR A 46 5.18 5.44 4.14
C THR A 46 6.62 5.04 3.89
N GLY A 47 7.56 5.43 4.77
CA GLY A 47 8.94 4.92 4.72
C GLY A 47 9.04 3.38 4.83
N MET A 48 8.19 2.72 5.62
CA MET A 48 8.13 1.24 5.66
C MET A 48 7.62 0.66 4.34
N VAL A 49 6.56 1.25 3.76
CA VAL A 49 6.01 0.83 2.47
C VAL A 49 7.03 1.06 1.35
N GLU A 50 7.69 2.22 1.31
CA GLU A 50 8.76 2.54 0.38
C GLU A 50 9.89 1.53 0.46
N LYS A 51 10.30 1.14 1.69
CA LYS A 51 11.34 0.14 1.85
C LYS A 51 10.91 -1.24 1.38
N ALA A 52 9.66 -1.63 1.63
CA ALA A 52 9.11 -2.88 1.11
C ALA A 52 9.06 -2.88 -0.42
N VAL A 53 8.66 -1.76 -1.03
CA VAL A 53 8.66 -1.57 -2.49
C VAL A 53 10.07 -1.67 -3.05
N ASP A 54 11.06 -1.03 -2.43
CA ASP A 54 12.48 -1.13 -2.83
C ASP A 54 12.96 -2.59 -2.83
N ILE A 55 12.74 -3.32 -1.72
CA ILE A 55 13.11 -4.75 -1.63
C ILE A 55 12.40 -5.56 -2.72
N PHE A 56 11.11 -5.32 -2.91
CA PHE A 56 10.31 -6.02 -3.91
C PHE A 56 10.84 -5.77 -5.33
N GLN A 57 11.15 -4.52 -5.68
CA GLN A 57 11.76 -4.17 -6.95
C GLN A 57 13.14 -4.81 -7.13
N GLN A 58 13.95 -4.90 -6.08
CA GLN A 58 15.25 -5.58 -6.15
C GLN A 58 15.09 -7.08 -6.46
N VAL A 59 14.10 -7.74 -5.86
CA VAL A 59 13.79 -9.15 -6.17
C VAL A 59 13.29 -9.27 -7.60
N LEU A 60 12.35 -8.42 -8.03
CA LEU A 60 11.82 -8.46 -9.39
C LEU A 60 12.89 -8.23 -10.45
N ARG A 61 13.83 -7.30 -10.23
CA ARG A 61 14.97 -7.07 -11.14
C ARG A 61 15.89 -8.28 -11.25
N LYS A 62 16.04 -9.08 -10.19
CA LYS A 62 16.83 -10.32 -10.20
C LYS A 62 16.12 -11.45 -10.94
N LEU A 63 14.80 -11.55 -10.80
CA LEU A 63 13.99 -12.59 -11.48
C LEU A 63 13.74 -12.25 -12.95
N MET A 64 13.53 -10.96 -13.26
CA MET A 64 13.25 -10.47 -14.60
C MET A 64 13.87 -9.10 -14.85
N LYS A 65 14.73 -9.04 -15.87
CA LYS A 65 15.41 -7.81 -16.28
C LYS A 65 14.47 -6.76 -16.88
N SER A 66 13.31 -7.16 -17.41
CA SER A 66 12.37 -6.25 -18.08
C SER A 66 11.20 -5.87 -17.16
N PRO A 67 11.09 -4.59 -16.73
CA PRO A 67 9.97 -4.12 -15.93
C PRO A 67 8.59 -4.36 -16.55
N SER A 68 8.50 -4.36 -17.89
CA SER A 68 7.26 -4.60 -18.61
C SER A 68 6.64 -5.98 -18.38
N LYS A 69 7.44 -6.96 -17.92
CA LYS A 69 6.97 -8.33 -17.65
C LYS A 69 6.65 -8.58 -16.17
N TRP A 70 6.92 -7.62 -15.30
CA TRP A 70 6.67 -7.76 -13.86
C TRP A 70 5.23 -8.18 -13.51
N PRO A 71 4.17 -7.64 -14.15
CA PRO A 71 2.79 -8.04 -13.82
C PRO A 71 2.53 -9.54 -13.94
N GLU A 72 3.21 -10.24 -14.85
CA GLU A 72 3.03 -11.68 -15.09
C GLU A 72 3.57 -12.55 -13.95
N SER A 73 4.36 -12.00 -13.03
CA SER A 73 5.04 -12.74 -11.95
C SER A 73 4.59 -12.35 -10.55
N VAL A 74 3.63 -11.43 -10.42
CA VAL A 74 3.12 -10.92 -9.12
C VAL A 74 1.70 -11.44 -8.85
N ALA A 75 1.24 -12.43 -9.62
CA ALA A 75 -0.09 -13.03 -9.52
C ALA A 75 -0.30 -13.86 -8.24
#